data_AF-A0A942S870-F1
#
_entry.id   AF-A0A942S870-F1
#
_cell.length_a   1.000
_cell.length_b   1.000
_cell.length_c   1.000
_cell.angle_alpha   90.00
_cell.angle_beta   90.00
_cell.angle_gamma   90.00
#
_symmetry.space_group_name_H-M   'P 1'
#
loop_
_entity.id
_entity.type
_entity.pdbx_description
1 polymer ?
#
loop_
_entity_poly.entity_id
_entity_poly.type
_entity_poly.pdbx_seq_one_letter_code
_entity_poly.pdbx_strand_id
1 'polypeptide(L)'
;MNFELRRNLQFTKLIKAEGRLREFNFTRHTVLGDTFFTVDVVDDRGNRIIFRMQRSGNGWSITNPDLPDWVLHNEPFLQQFIEEEMSTDDRVHRVVEPESQTS
;
A
#
# COMPACT_ATOMS: atom_id res chain seq x y z
N MET A 1 -1.96 -11.49 -27.00
CA MET A 1 -2.13 -10.41 -26.01
C MET A 1 -2.14 -11.08 -24.65
N ASN A 2 -1.02 -11.07 -23.93
CA ASN A 2 -0.94 -11.66 -22.59
C ASN A 2 -1.54 -10.67 -21.60
N PHE A 3 -2.65 -11.04 -20.97
CA PHE A 3 -3.20 -10.31 -19.84
C PHE A 3 -2.52 -10.84 -18.58
N GLU A 4 -1.58 -10.08 -18.02
CA GLU A 4 -1.10 -10.33 -16.66
C GLU A 4 -2.25 -10.02 -15.70
N LEU A 5 -2.88 -11.07 -15.18
CA LEU A 5 -3.92 -10.95 -14.17
C LEU A 5 -3.26 -10.54 -12.84
N ARG A 6 -2.99 -9.24 -12.66
CA ARG A 6 -2.52 -8.72 -11.36
C ARG A 6 -3.67 -8.77 -10.37
N ARG A 7 -3.48 -9.49 -9.26
CA ARG A 7 -4.45 -9.59 -8.18
C ARG A 7 -4.78 -8.20 -7.63
N ASN A 8 -6.01 -7.98 -7.18
CA ASN A 8 -6.32 -6.78 -6.41
C ASN A 8 -5.58 -6.84 -5.06
N LEU A 9 -4.76 -5.84 -4.74
CA LEU A 9 -4.01 -5.79 -3.47
C LEU A 9 -4.65 -4.75 -2.56
N GLN A 10 -5.24 -5.24 -1.48
CA GLN A 10 -5.83 -4.45 -0.41
C GLN A 10 -5.46 -5.07 0.92
N PHE A 11 -4.98 -4.27 1.87
CA PHE A 11 -4.55 -4.75 3.16
C PHE A 11 -4.74 -3.69 4.25
N THR A 12 -4.71 -4.12 5.51
CA THR A 12 -4.85 -3.24 6.67
C THR A 12 -3.65 -3.42 7.59
N LYS A 13 -3.12 -2.32 8.13
CA LYS A 13 -2.06 -2.32 9.14
C LYS A 13 -2.46 -1.48 10.34
N LEU A 14 -2.02 -1.89 11.52
CA LEU A 14 -2.27 -1.20 12.77
C LEU A 14 -1.05 -0.35 13.14
N ILE A 15 -1.25 0.95 13.36
CA ILE A 15 -0.20 1.87 13.78
C ILE A 15 -0.61 2.54 15.08
N LYS A 16 0.32 2.62 16.04
CA LYS A 16 0.13 3.41 17.25
C LYS A 16 0.52 4.86 16.96
N ALA A 17 -0.47 5.74 16.86
CA ALA A 17 -0.30 7.16 16.61
C ALA A 17 -0.99 7.96 17.73
N GLU A 18 -0.28 8.93 18.32
CA GLU A 18 -0.79 9.77 19.43
C GLU A 18 -1.37 8.96 20.60
N GLY A 19 -0.74 7.83 20.92
CA GLY A 19 -1.17 6.96 22.01
C GLY A 19 -2.39 6.08 21.71
N ARG A 20 -2.94 6.13 20.49
CA ARG A 20 -4.06 5.29 20.04
C ARG A 20 -3.64 4.33 18.94
N LEU A 21 -4.26 3.16 18.90
CA LEU A 21 -4.09 2.22 17.79
C LEU A 21 -5.09 2.58 16.68
N ARG A 22 -4.60 2.75 15.46
CA ARG A 22 -5.40 3.13 14.29
C ARG A 22 -5.23 2.10 13.17
N GLU A 23 -6.31 1.83 12.46
CA GLU A 23 -6.32 0.98 11.27
C GLU A 23 -6.08 1.84 10.02
N PHE A 24 -4.98 1.58 9.34
CA PHE A 24 -4.67 2.15 8.05
C PHE A 24 -5.01 1.13 6.98
N ASN A 25 -5.94 1.50 6.10
CA ASN A 25 -6.45 0.63 5.04
C ASN A 25 -5.84 1.05 3.71
N PHE A 26 -5.09 0.15 3.09
CA PHE A 26 -4.34 0.39 1.86
C PHE A 26 -5.03 -0.29 0.69
N THR A 27 -5.19 0.44 -0.41
CA THR A 27 -5.72 -0.09 -1.66
C THR A 27 -4.77 0.25 -2.80
N ARG A 28 -4.29 -0.77 -3.51
CA ARG A 28 -3.45 -0.59 -4.72
C ARG A 28 -4.33 -0.17 -5.90
N HIS A 29 -3.84 0.80 -6.64
CA HIS A 29 -4.41 1.21 -7.92
C HIS A 29 -3.33 1.22 -8.99
N THR A 30 -3.69 0.78 -10.19
CA THR A 30 -2.81 0.84 -11.36
C THR A 30 -3.59 1.50 -12.49
N VAL A 31 -3.13 2.67 -12.94
CA VAL A 31 -3.77 3.48 -13.98
C VAL A 31 -2.71 3.87 -15.01
N LEU A 32 -2.91 3.50 -16.28
CA LEU A 32 -2.01 3.84 -17.39
C LEU A 32 -0.53 3.43 -17.15
N GLY A 33 -0.30 2.37 -16.37
CA GLY A 33 1.04 1.90 -16.00
C GLY A 33 1.59 2.48 -14.69
N ASP A 34 1.00 3.55 -14.17
CA ASP A 34 1.37 4.11 -12.88
C ASP A 34 0.67 3.39 -11.74
N THR A 35 1.45 2.97 -10.73
CA THR A 35 0.93 2.32 -9.53
C THR A 35 0.99 3.27 -8.34
N PHE A 36 -0.10 3.35 -7.59
CA PHE A 36 -0.22 4.14 -6.37
C PHE A 36 -1.08 3.44 -5.35
N PHE A 37 -0.97 3.89 -4.10
CA PHE A 37 -1.82 3.41 -3.02
C PHE A 37 -2.70 4.55 -2.51
N THR A 38 -3.97 4.23 -2.28
CA THR A 38 -4.84 5.05 -1.45
C THR A 38 -4.81 4.48 -0.04
N VAL A 39 -4.69 5.35 0.96
CA VAL A 39 -4.69 5.00 2.38
C VAL A 39 -5.86 5.68 3.06
N ASP A 40 -6.74 4.91 3.70
CA ASP A 40 -7.92 5.37 4.46
C ASP A 40 -7.73 5.06 5.95
N VAL A 41 -7.80 6.11 6.78
CA VAL A 41 -7.69 6.03 8.23
C VAL A 41 -8.71 6.97 8.89
N VAL A 42 -9.25 6.56 10.03
CA VAL A 42 -10.21 7.36 10.80
C VAL A 42 -9.48 8.18 11.88
N ASP A 43 -9.83 9.47 12.00
CA ASP A 43 -9.34 10.37 13.04
C ASP A 43 -10.02 10.12 14.40
N ASP A 44 -9.71 10.92 15.42
CA ASP A 44 -10.32 10.80 16.75
C ASP A 44 -11.79 11.25 16.82
N ARG A 45 -12.26 11.99 15.81
CA ARG A 45 -13.61 12.54 15.68
C ARG A 45 -14.50 11.67 14.78
N GLY A 46 -13.96 10.60 14.21
CA GLY A 46 -14.66 9.73 13.28
C GLY A 46 -14.60 10.19 11.82
N ASN A 47 -13.86 11.26 11.50
CA ASN A 47 -13.66 11.69 10.13
C ASN A 47 -12.67 10.76 9.42
N ARG A 48 -12.94 10.49 8.15
CA ARG A 48 -12.02 9.73 7.30
C ARG A 48 -10.98 10.66 6.71
N ILE A 49 -9.71 10.30 6.89
CA ILE A 49 -8.57 10.91 6.23
C ILE A 49 -8.16 9.93 5.14
N ILE A 50 -8.30 10.35 3.89
CA ILE A 50 -7.94 9.56 2.72
C ILE A 50 -6.82 10.29 1.98
N PHE A 51 -5.70 9.62 1.78
CA PHE A 51 -4.54 10.22 1.11
C PHE A 51 -3.85 9.22 0.18
N ARG A 52 -3.04 9.75 -0.74
CA ARG A 52 -2.36 8.96 -1.76
C ARG A 52 -0.87 8.86 -1.48
N MET A 53 -0.35 7.63 -1.58
CA MET A 53 1.08 7.36 -1.65
C MET A 53 1.48 6.97 -3.08
N GLN A 54 2.53 7.59 -3.60
CA GLN A 54 3.08 7.33 -4.93
C GLN A 54 4.57 7.01 -4.85
N ARG A 55 5.07 6.30 -5.87
CA ARG A 55 6.51 6.05 -5.99
C ARG A 55 7.25 7.37 -6.15
N SER A 56 8.23 7.64 -5.30
CA SER A 56 9.11 8.81 -5.38
C SER A 56 10.54 8.36 -5.14
N GLY A 57 11.39 8.49 -6.17
CA GLY A 57 12.74 7.92 -6.17
C GLY A 57 12.72 6.41 -5.90
N ASN A 58 13.32 5.99 -4.79
CA ASN A 58 13.44 4.59 -4.42
C ASN A 58 12.30 4.07 -3.52
N GLY A 59 11.41 4.94 -3.03
CA GLY A 59 10.40 4.60 -2.04
C GLY A 59 8.98 5.01 -2.41
N TRP A 60 8.09 4.95 -1.43
CA TRP A 60 6.71 5.41 -1.52
C TRP A 60 6.55 6.64 -0.63
N SER A 61 6.03 7.73 -1.17
CA SER A 61 5.82 8.97 -0.43
C SER A 61 4.38 9.45 -0.51
N ILE A 62 3.94 10.12 0.54
CA ILE A 62 2.67 10.85 0.59
C ILE A 62 2.74 12.01 -0.42
N THR A 63 1.63 12.23 -1.12
CA THR A 63 1.54 13.29 -2.15
C THR A 63 0.73 14.50 -1.69
N ASN A 64 -0.04 14.35 -0.61
CA ASN A 64 -0.88 15.39 -0.03
C ASN A 64 -0.15 16.03 1.16
N PRO A 65 0.24 17.31 1.09
CA PRO A 65 0.98 17.96 2.18
C PRO A 65 0.09 18.37 3.36
N ASP A 66 -1.23 18.47 3.18
CA ASP A 66 -2.18 18.91 4.21
C ASP A 66 -2.78 17.70 4.93
N LEU A 67 -1.96 17.05 5.76
CA LEU A 67 -2.36 15.91 6.60
C LEU A 67 -1.95 16.16 8.05
N PRO A 68 -2.66 15.57 9.02
CA PRO A 68 -2.26 15.65 10.42
C PRO A 68 -0.82 15.16 10.64
N ASP A 69 -0.10 15.82 11.56
CA ASP A 69 1.29 15.51 11.88
C ASP A 69 1.50 14.02 12.21
N TRP A 70 0.56 13.39 12.89
CA TRP A 70 0.66 11.97 13.22
C TRP A 70 0.57 11.06 12.00
N VAL A 71 -0.05 11.49 10.89
CA VAL A 71 0.00 10.75 9.63
C VAL A 71 1.38 10.93 8.98
N LEU A 72 1.84 12.19 8.88
CA LEU A 72 3.12 12.54 8.26
C LEU A 72 4.31 11.89 8.99
N HIS A 73 4.33 11.92 10.32
CA HIS A 73 5.37 11.26 11.12
C HIS A 73 5.42 9.74 10.92
N ASN A 74 4.31 9.12 10.51
CA ASN A 74 4.24 7.68 10.29
C ASN A 74 4.49 7.29 8.81
N GLU A 75 4.74 8.24 7.91
CA GLU A 75 5.05 7.97 6.50
C GLU A 75 6.11 6.88 6.28
N PRO A 76 7.23 6.82 7.04
CA PRO A 76 8.21 5.74 6.88
C PRO A 76 7.64 4.35 7.15
N PHE A 77 6.73 4.20 8.13
CA PHE A 77 6.06 2.93 8.40
C PHE A 77 5.07 2.56 7.29
N LEU A 78 4.34 3.56 6.77
CA LEU A 78 3.43 3.34 5.65
C LEU A 78 4.18 2.86 4.41
N GLN A 79 5.35 3.45 4.11
CA GLN A 79 6.23 3.00 3.04
C GLN A 79 6.65 1.54 3.27
N GLN A 80 7.15 1.22 4.47
CA GLN A 80 7.59 -0.14 4.81
C GLN A 80 6.48 -1.17 4.58
N PHE A 81 5.25 -0.88 5.02
CA PHE A 81 4.12 -1.80 4.84
C PHE A 81 3.78 -2.04 3.37
N ILE A 82 3.84 -1.00 2.54
CA ILE A 82 3.63 -1.15 1.10
C ILE A 82 4.71 -2.05 0.50
N GLU A 83 5.98 -1.84 0.86
CA GLU A 83 7.10 -2.65 0.35
C GLU A 83 6.99 -4.13 0.75
N GLU A 84 6.63 -4.40 2.01
CA GLU A 84 6.41 -5.77 2.52
C GLU A 84 5.30 -6.51 1.76
N GLU A 85 4.16 -5.84 1.57
CA GLU A 85 3.00 -6.45 0.90
C GLU A 85 3.24 -6.62 -0.60
N MET A 86 3.89 -5.66 -1.26
CA MET A 86 4.30 -5.79 -2.66
C MET A 86 5.27 -6.96 -2.87
N SER A 87 6.27 -7.10 -1.99
CA SER A 87 7.20 -8.23 -2.01
C SER A 87 6.49 -9.57 -1.82
N THR A 88 5.48 -9.60 -0.95
CA THR A 88 4.67 -10.79 -0.71
C THR A 88 3.81 -11.15 -1.92
N ASP A 89 3.13 -10.17 -2.53
CA ASP A 89 2.32 -10.34 -3.75
C ASP A 89 3.17 -10.89 -4.91
N ASP A 90 4.39 -10.34 -5.11
CA ASP A 90 5.32 -10.79 -6.16
C ASP A 90 5.82 -12.23 -5.93
N ARG A 91 6.02 -12.64 -4.68
CA ARG A 91 6.43 -14.01 -4.34
C ARG A 91 5.31 -15.00 -4.59
N VAL A 92 4.07 -14.64 -4.27
CA VAL A 92 2.90 -15.48 -4.54
C VAL A 92 2.73 -15.68 -6.04
N HIS A 93 2.93 -14.64 -6.86
CA HIS A 93 2.83 -14.74 -8.32
C HIS A 93 3.85 -15.72 -8.93
N ARG A 94 5.12 -15.69 -8.47
CA ARG A 94 6.19 -16.57 -8.97
C ARG A 94 6.01 -18.05 -8.67
N VAL A 95 5.21 -18.41 -7.65
CA VAL A 95 4.98 -19.82 -7.27
C VAL A 95 3.88 -20.46 -8.14
N VAL A 96 3.10 -19.69 -8.91
CA VAL A 96 1.99 -20.20 -9.73
C VAL A 96 2.39 -20.52 -11.18
N GLU A 97 3.67 -20.42 -11.54
CA GLU A 97 4.16 -20.93 -12.82
C GLU A 97 4.12 -22.47 -12.81
N PRO A 98 3.46 -23.14 -13.77
CA PRO A 98 3.33 -24.58 -13.74
C PRO A 98 4.67 -25.23 -14.05
N GLU A 99 5.08 -26.17 -13.21
CA GLU A 99 6.00 -27.25 -13.59
C GLU A 99 5.39 -27.97 -14.80
N SER A 100 5.78 -27.54 -15.99
CA SER A 100 5.39 -28.14 -17.25
C SER A 100 6.61 -28.15 -18.15
N GLN A 101 7.51 -29.08 -17.86
CA GLN A 101 8.25 -29.91 -18.83
C GLN A 101 9.31 -30.73 -18.08
N THR A 102 8.89 -31.83 -17.46
CA THR A 102 9.73 -33.03 -17.44
C THR A 102 9.71 -33.62 -18.86
N SER A 103 10.86 -33.58 -19.53
CA SER A 103 11.17 -34.44 -20.68
C SER A 103 11.88 -35.69 -20.20
#